data_AF-A0A3N2PMJ9-F1
#
_entry.id   AF-A0A3N2PMJ9-F1
#
_cell.length_a   1.000
_cell.length_b   1.000
_cell.length_c   1.000
_cell.angle_alpha   90.00
_cell.angle_beta   90.00
_cell.angle_gamma   90.00
#
_symmetry.space_group_name_H-M   'P 1'
#
loop_
_entity.id
_entity.type
_entity.pdbx_description
1 polymer ?
#
loop_
_entity_poly.entity_id
_entity_poly.type
_entity_poly.pdbx_seq_one_letter_code
_entity_poly.pdbx_strand_id
1 'polypeptide(L)'
;MADGSALPPPRGINGGESGYESGVSSERAEQPPSRLETTGNNGVEQQQQQEDQEQEQSKLSKNQLRKLKRKAQWEEAREERKHKRREKRHERAARRRSEKETLLADAAAAGLDPATVLPAKPKPVAGTRVPVALILDCDFEEYMRENELISLASQVTRCYSDNRRSPVQTHLYISSYKGKLRERFETTLKSQHVHWKGVKLVEGDYVEAARDAAEAMRGPHGGEVIDVLKGDDGKPALRRDETDPTPQAEPEPEPEPEPTEEELKSIVYLSAESPNTLDRLEPNTNYIIGGLVDRNREKGLCHRRARERGIRTAKLPIGEYLQMASRRVLATNHVVEIMLKWLELGDWGKAFLEVIPKRKGGVLKGTATSEAGDASIADADDSRFDEEADEDIDARHTLTEGVQPAMEPANGAGGVQKTTATDSWPIKKS
;
A
#
# COMPACT_ATOMS: atom_id res chain seq x y z
N MET A 1 61.43 -6.08 -55.39
CA MET A 1 62.07 -5.22 -54.38
C MET A 1 60.96 -4.95 -53.36
N ALA A 2 60.86 -5.70 -52.26
CA ALA A 2 61.83 -5.87 -51.15
C ALA A 2 62.01 -4.55 -50.38
N ASP A 3 61.89 -4.49 -49.05
CA ASP A 3 61.56 -5.50 -48.02
C ASP A 3 60.82 -4.76 -46.87
N GLY A 4 59.92 -5.27 -46.02
CA GLY A 4 59.91 -6.44 -45.13
C GLY A 4 59.26 -5.95 -43.80
N SER A 5 58.14 -6.48 -43.31
CA SER A 5 57.98 -7.67 -42.44
C SER A 5 58.29 -7.43 -40.94
N ALA A 6 57.56 -7.97 -39.94
CA ALA A 6 56.23 -8.60 -39.86
C ALA A 6 55.82 -8.81 -38.37
N LEU A 7 54.55 -9.23 -38.13
CA LEU A 7 54.08 -9.95 -36.93
C LEU A 7 54.29 -11.50 -37.15
N PRO A 8 53.82 -12.51 -36.35
CA PRO A 8 52.99 -12.49 -35.12
C PRO A 8 53.48 -13.35 -33.87
N PRO A 9 52.96 -14.55 -33.46
CA PRO A 9 52.54 -14.84 -32.06
C PRO A 9 53.06 -16.22 -31.53
N PRO A 10 52.36 -17.09 -30.72
CA PRO A 10 51.31 -16.99 -29.67
C PRO A 10 51.72 -17.69 -28.32
N ARG A 11 50.80 -18.37 -27.60
CA ARG A 11 50.89 -18.91 -26.20
C ARG A 11 51.28 -20.39 -26.03
N GLY A 12 51.83 -20.73 -24.85
CA GLY A 12 51.81 -22.04 -24.13
C GLY A 12 52.16 -21.81 -22.63
N ILE A 13 51.83 -22.58 -21.56
CA ILE A 13 51.19 -23.90 -21.27
C ILE A 13 52.16 -25.05 -20.84
N ASN A 14 51.96 -25.57 -19.60
CA ASN A 14 52.57 -26.72 -18.91
C ASN A 14 54.12 -26.67 -18.66
N GLY A 15 54.71 -27.39 -17.69
CA GLY A 15 54.18 -28.19 -16.56
C GLY A 15 55.14 -29.32 -16.08
N GLY A 16 55.36 -29.47 -14.76
CA GLY A 16 56.28 -30.46 -14.13
C GLY A 16 57.79 -30.16 -14.31
N GLU A 17 58.79 -30.88 -13.77
CA GLU A 17 58.97 -31.83 -12.64
C GLU A 17 60.49 -32.22 -12.57
N SER A 18 61.15 -32.84 -11.58
CA SER A 18 60.88 -33.28 -10.17
C SER A 18 62.24 -33.55 -9.45
N GLY A 19 62.27 -34.06 -8.19
CA GLY A 19 63.48 -34.46 -7.44
C GLY A 19 63.81 -33.57 -6.21
N TYR A 20 63.80 -33.97 -4.93
CA TYR A 20 63.77 -35.25 -4.17
C TYR A 20 65.15 -35.79 -3.71
N GLU A 21 65.51 -35.55 -2.44
CA GLU A 21 66.43 -36.38 -1.63
C GLU A 21 66.19 -36.18 -0.11
N SER A 22 66.75 -37.02 0.77
CA SER A 22 66.25 -37.22 2.15
C SER A 22 67.30 -37.68 3.18
N GLY A 23 67.20 -37.30 4.47
CA GLY A 23 68.07 -37.88 5.52
C GLY A 23 67.90 -37.45 7.00
N VAL A 24 67.14 -38.24 7.77
CA VAL A 24 67.38 -38.74 9.16
C VAL A 24 67.95 -37.82 10.29
N SER A 25 67.06 -37.55 11.26
CA SER A 25 67.17 -37.64 12.74
C SER A 25 68.48 -37.47 13.55
N SER A 26 68.40 -36.69 14.64
CA SER A 26 68.86 -37.09 15.99
C SER A 26 68.14 -36.31 17.11
N GLU A 27 68.16 -36.82 18.35
CA GLU A 27 67.43 -36.30 19.53
C GLU A 27 68.26 -35.35 20.42
N ARG A 28 67.63 -34.61 21.36
CA ARG A 28 67.68 -34.94 22.82
C ARG A 28 67.34 -33.78 23.80
N ALA A 29 66.60 -34.15 24.86
CA ALA A 29 66.45 -33.51 26.19
C ALA A 29 65.60 -32.23 26.39
N GLU A 30 64.69 -32.34 27.37
CA GLU A 30 63.96 -31.27 28.05
C GLU A 30 64.65 -30.89 29.38
N GLN A 31 64.27 -29.75 29.99
CA GLN A 31 63.74 -29.73 31.38
C GLN A 31 63.03 -28.39 31.71
N PRO A 32 62.01 -28.38 32.59
CA PRO A 32 61.19 -27.21 32.93
C PRO A 32 61.65 -26.52 34.24
N PRO A 33 61.14 -25.31 34.56
CA PRO A 33 59.88 -25.16 35.32
C PRO A 33 58.95 -24.08 34.69
N SER A 34 57.80 -23.65 35.23
CA SER A 34 57.17 -23.82 36.55
C SER A 34 55.61 -23.85 36.44
N ARG A 35 54.87 -23.59 37.53
CA ARG A 35 53.40 -23.43 37.56
C ARG A 35 52.97 -22.48 38.69
N LEU A 36 52.28 -21.39 38.36
CA LEU A 36 51.45 -20.52 39.22
C LEU A 36 50.49 -19.82 38.23
N GLU A 37 49.20 -20.11 38.12
CA GLU A 37 48.06 -20.02 39.07
C GLU A 37 47.04 -19.05 38.44
N THR A 38 45.77 -19.43 38.42
CA THR A 38 44.72 -18.78 37.61
C THR A 38 43.88 -17.80 38.41
N THR A 39 43.80 -16.54 37.97
CA THR A 39 42.88 -15.53 38.54
C THR A 39 42.10 -14.75 37.47
N GLY A 40 40.80 -15.00 37.38
CA GLY A 40 39.77 -14.02 36.98
C GLY A 40 39.84 -13.36 35.60
N ASN A 41 39.75 -14.09 34.48
CA ASN A 41 39.64 -13.46 33.15
C ASN A 41 38.26 -12.81 32.85
N ASN A 42 37.22 -13.14 33.60
CA ASN A 42 35.83 -12.69 33.34
C ASN A 42 35.62 -11.17 33.44
N GLY A 43 36.55 -10.41 34.02
CA GLY A 43 36.47 -8.94 34.05
C GLY A 43 36.87 -8.30 32.71
N VAL A 44 37.84 -8.88 32.00
CA VAL A 44 38.42 -8.29 30.79
C VAL A 44 37.42 -8.34 29.65
N GLU A 45 36.71 -9.47 29.45
CA GLU A 45 35.69 -9.59 28.40
C GLU A 45 34.50 -8.63 28.60
N GLN A 46 34.12 -8.35 29.85
CA GLN A 46 33.07 -7.38 30.16
C GLN A 46 33.54 -5.93 29.93
N GLN A 47 34.79 -5.61 30.28
CA GLN A 47 35.36 -4.29 29.98
C GLN A 47 35.55 -4.09 28.48
N GLN A 48 36.03 -5.10 27.73
CA GLN A 48 36.17 -5.04 26.28
C GLN A 48 34.81 -4.80 25.60
N GLN A 49 33.75 -5.51 26.02
CA GLN A 49 32.39 -5.32 25.50
C GLN A 49 31.79 -3.95 25.86
N GLN A 50 32.14 -3.36 27.01
CA GLN A 50 31.74 -2.00 27.36
C GLN A 50 32.52 -0.96 26.54
N GLU A 51 33.84 -1.11 26.40
CA GLU A 51 34.68 -0.23 25.59
C GLU A 51 34.30 -0.27 24.10
N ASP A 52 33.97 -1.44 23.55
CA ASP A 52 33.48 -1.57 22.17
C ASP A 52 32.11 -0.89 22.00
N GLN A 53 31.18 -1.05 22.95
CA GLN A 53 29.88 -0.35 22.91
C GLN A 53 30.02 1.17 23.07
N GLU A 54 30.93 1.66 23.91
CA GLU A 54 31.23 3.09 24.02
C GLU A 54 31.94 3.63 22.76
N GLN A 55 32.84 2.84 22.16
CA GLN A 55 33.47 3.19 20.89
C GLN A 55 32.46 3.21 19.73
N GLU A 56 31.51 2.27 19.63
CA GLU A 56 30.41 2.36 18.66
C GLU A 56 29.52 3.58 18.90
N GLN A 57 29.18 3.88 20.16
CA GLN A 57 28.44 5.10 20.50
C GLN A 57 29.22 6.38 20.14
N SER A 58 30.55 6.38 20.24
CA SER A 58 31.41 7.50 19.82
C SER A 58 31.49 7.68 18.29
N LYS A 59 31.35 6.58 17.53
CA LYS A 59 31.34 6.57 16.05
C LYS A 59 30.02 7.09 15.47
N LEU A 60 28.93 7.08 16.25
CA LEU A 60 27.64 7.61 15.85
C LEU A 60 27.63 9.15 15.85
N SER A 61 27.20 9.75 14.74
CA SER A 61 27.03 11.20 14.64
C SER A 61 26.05 11.73 15.70
N LYS A 62 26.27 12.97 16.18
CA LYS A 62 25.36 13.68 17.09
C LYS A 62 23.91 13.71 16.58
N ASN A 63 23.70 13.61 15.26
CA ASN A 63 22.37 13.49 14.66
C ASN A 63 21.77 12.07 14.76
N GLN A 64 22.58 11.02 14.65
CA GLN A 64 22.14 9.62 14.86
C GLN A 64 21.77 9.38 16.33
N LEU A 65 22.61 9.82 17.27
CA LEU A 65 22.32 9.78 18.72
C LEU A 65 21.01 10.53 19.06
N ARG A 66 20.77 11.71 18.44
CA ARG A 66 19.50 12.44 18.56
C ARG A 66 18.31 11.68 17.95
N LYS A 67 18.48 10.97 16.83
CA LYS A 67 17.43 10.13 16.23
C LYS A 67 17.10 8.93 17.12
N LEU A 68 18.11 8.23 17.64
CA LEU A 68 17.95 7.10 18.56
C LEU A 68 17.26 7.52 19.86
N LYS A 69 17.70 8.61 20.50
CA LYS A 69 17.05 9.12 21.72
C LYS A 69 15.59 9.52 21.47
N ARG A 70 15.27 10.14 20.32
CA ARG A 70 13.88 10.44 19.93
C ARG A 70 13.06 9.15 19.74
N LYS A 71 13.63 8.11 19.12
CA LYS A 71 12.95 6.82 18.93
C LYS A 71 12.63 6.16 20.27
N ALA A 72 13.61 6.08 21.18
CA ALA A 72 13.41 5.55 22.53
C ALA A 72 12.33 6.32 23.32
N GLN A 73 12.36 7.65 23.29
CA GLN A 73 11.33 8.49 23.93
C GLN A 73 9.93 8.31 23.30
N TRP A 74 9.85 8.01 22.00
CA TRP A 74 8.59 7.70 21.31
C TRP A 74 8.05 6.32 21.72
N GLU A 75 8.92 5.32 21.82
CA GLU A 75 8.60 3.96 22.27
C GLU A 75 8.17 3.94 23.75
N GLU A 76 8.87 4.66 24.62
CA GLU A 76 8.51 4.88 26.03
C GLU A 76 7.13 5.56 26.17
N ALA A 77 6.90 6.65 25.43
CA ALA A 77 5.62 7.37 25.42
C ALA A 77 4.48 6.62 24.69
N ARG A 78 4.66 5.37 24.25
CA ARG A 78 3.66 4.64 23.45
C ARG A 78 2.38 4.36 24.23
N GLU A 79 2.48 3.81 25.44
CA GLU A 79 1.29 3.50 26.24
C GLU A 79 0.60 4.77 26.76
N GLU A 80 1.33 5.87 27.03
CA GLU A 80 0.72 7.18 27.32
C GLU A 80 -0.08 7.70 26.12
N ARG A 81 0.50 7.69 24.91
CA ARG A 81 -0.19 8.10 23.68
C ARG A 81 -1.45 7.26 23.46
N LYS A 82 -1.37 5.95 23.64
CA LYS A 82 -2.51 5.00 23.56
C LYS A 82 -3.59 5.27 24.61
N HIS A 83 -3.22 5.60 25.85
CA HIS A 83 -4.17 6.04 26.90
C HIS A 83 -4.87 7.34 26.48
N LYS A 84 -4.10 8.35 26.07
CA LYS A 84 -4.55 9.67 25.62
C LYS A 84 -5.45 9.60 24.38
N ARG A 85 -5.19 8.67 23.45
CA ARG A 85 -6.09 8.31 22.33
C ARG A 85 -7.41 7.74 22.85
N ARG A 86 -7.37 6.79 23.80
CA ARG A 86 -8.56 6.15 24.40
C ARG A 86 -9.43 7.16 25.16
N GLU A 87 -8.81 8.07 25.92
CA GLU A 87 -9.50 9.16 26.62
C GLU A 87 -10.18 10.12 25.65
N LYS A 88 -9.45 10.65 24.65
CA LYS A 88 -10.04 11.49 23.59
C LYS A 88 -11.16 10.78 22.81
N ARG A 89 -11.08 9.46 22.63
CA ARG A 89 -12.16 8.64 22.03
C ARG A 89 -13.38 8.57 22.96
N HIS A 90 -13.17 8.40 24.27
CA HIS A 90 -14.24 8.38 25.26
C HIS A 90 -14.92 9.75 25.43
N GLU A 91 -14.15 10.82 25.54
CA GLU A 91 -14.60 12.21 25.57
C GLU A 91 -15.48 12.54 24.34
N ARG A 92 -14.98 12.26 23.12
CA ARG A 92 -15.74 12.46 21.89
C ARG A 92 -17.01 11.60 21.82
N ALA A 93 -17.00 10.40 22.40
CA ALA A 93 -18.19 9.54 22.48
C ALA A 93 -19.20 10.03 23.52
N ALA A 94 -18.75 10.56 24.65
CA ALA A 94 -19.58 11.18 25.68
C ALA A 94 -20.23 12.47 25.15
N ARG A 95 -19.47 13.34 24.48
CA ARG A 95 -20.00 14.57 23.87
C ARG A 95 -21.03 14.27 22.79
N ARG A 96 -20.78 13.29 21.92
CA ARG A 96 -21.78 12.78 20.95
C ARG A 96 -23.00 12.16 21.61
N ARG A 97 -22.90 11.65 22.84
CA ARG A 97 -24.05 11.15 23.60
C ARG A 97 -24.89 12.31 24.12
N SER A 98 -24.27 13.33 24.74
CA SER A 98 -24.99 14.50 25.22
C SER A 98 -25.58 15.34 24.08
N GLU A 99 -24.84 15.55 22.98
CA GLU A 99 -25.35 16.18 21.74
C GLU A 99 -26.60 15.45 21.21
N LYS A 100 -26.64 14.11 21.31
CA LYS A 100 -27.80 13.30 20.92
C LYS A 100 -28.95 13.39 21.93
N GLU A 101 -28.63 13.47 23.22
CA GLU A 101 -29.58 13.53 24.33
C GLU A 101 -30.33 14.87 24.36
N THR A 102 -29.65 15.99 24.09
CA THR A 102 -30.31 17.29 23.91
C THR A 102 -31.23 17.28 22.69
N LEU A 103 -30.78 16.79 21.53
CA LEU A 103 -31.62 16.66 20.32
C LEU A 103 -32.87 15.77 20.56
N LEU A 104 -32.76 14.74 21.40
CA LEU A 104 -33.89 13.90 21.81
C LEU A 104 -34.85 14.63 22.75
N ALA A 105 -34.35 15.43 23.69
CA ALA A 105 -35.17 16.24 24.59
C ALA A 105 -35.91 17.35 23.82
N ASP A 106 -35.23 18.05 22.91
CA ASP A 106 -35.80 19.09 22.06
C ASP A 106 -36.87 18.50 21.13
N ALA A 107 -36.63 17.33 20.53
CA ALA A 107 -37.61 16.60 19.73
C ALA A 107 -38.86 16.24 20.54
N ALA A 108 -38.68 15.69 21.75
CA ALA A 108 -39.78 15.32 22.63
C ALA A 108 -40.59 16.54 23.09
N ALA A 109 -39.95 17.67 23.40
CA ALA A 109 -40.60 18.92 23.76
C ALA A 109 -41.40 19.52 22.58
N ALA A 110 -40.92 19.35 21.35
CA ALA A 110 -41.60 19.78 20.13
C ALA A 110 -42.67 18.77 19.61
N GLY A 111 -42.83 17.61 20.25
CA GLY A 111 -43.73 16.54 19.79
C GLY A 111 -43.29 15.86 18.48
N LEU A 112 -42.02 16.00 18.10
CA LEU A 112 -41.44 15.41 16.89
C LEU A 112 -41.00 13.96 17.12
N ASP A 113 -41.18 13.12 16.11
CA ASP A 113 -40.65 11.75 16.12
C ASP A 113 -39.11 11.77 16.22
N PRO A 114 -38.49 11.14 17.22
CA PRO A 114 -37.04 10.96 17.33
C PRO A 114 -36.34 10.48 16.06
N ALA A 115 -37.01 9.71 15.20
CA ALA A 115 -36.46 9.25 13.92
C ALA A 115 -36.26 10.37 12.88
N THR A 116 -36.92 11.52 13.05
CA THR A 116 -36.78 12.69 12.16
C THR A 116 -35.65 13.64 12.59
N VAL A 117 -35.34 13.70 13.88
CA VAL A 117 -34.36 14.64 14.45
C VAL A 117 -32.99 13.98 14.66
N LEU A 118 -32.95 12.66 14.83
CA LEU A 118 -31.70 11.90 14.86
C LEU A 118 -31.18 11.62 13.44
N PRO A 119 -29.89 11.87 13.14
CA PRO A 119 -29.31 11.44 11.87
C PRO A 119 -29.37 9.92 11.78
N ALA A 120 -30.10 9.42 10.77
CA ALA A 120 -30.23 7.99 10.53
C ALA A 120 -28.82 7.37 10.38
N LYS A 121 -28.56 6.28 11.11
CA LYS A 121 -27.34 5.49 10.85
C LYS A 121 -27.41 5.00 9.40
N PRO A 122 -26.42 5.27 8.53
CA PRO A 122 -26.40 4.68 7.21
C PRO A 122 -26.38 3.16 7.37
N LYS A 123 -27.40 2.50 6.81
CA LYS A 123 -27.39 1.04 6.71
C LYS A 123 -26.22 0.64 5.80
N PRO A 124 -25.47 -0.44 6.10
CA PRO A 124 -24.45 -0.94 5.20
C PRO A 124 -25.12 -1.50 3.95
N VAL A 125 -25.28 -0.66 2.92
CA VAL A 125 -25.68 -1.10 1.58
C VAL A 125 -24.52 -1.91 1.00
N ALA A 126 -24.81 -3.07 0.42
CA ALA A 126 -23.80 -3.79 -0.37
C ALA A 126 -23.54 -2.99 -1.65
N GLY A 127 -22.32 -2.46 -1.80
CA GLY A 127 -21.95 -1.69 -2.99
C GLY A 127 -21.96 -2.55 -4.24
N THR A 128 -22.46 -2.00 -5.35
CA THR A 128 -22.47 -2.66 -6.66
C THR A 128 -21.05 -2.83 -7.15
N ARG A 129 -20.62 -4.05 -7.44
CA ARG A 129 -19.32 -4.31 -8.08
C ARG A 129 -19.42 -3.96 -9.56
N VAL A 130 -18.42 -3.28 -10.10
CA VAL A 130 -18.27 -2.97 -11.53
C VAL A 130 -17.12 -3.77 -12.15
N PRO A 131 -17.16 -4.07 -13.46
CA PRO A 131 -16.02 -4.62 -14.18
C PRO A 131 -15.01 -3.50 -14.47
N VAL A 132 -14.36 -3.00 -13.42
CA VAL A 132 -13.19 -2.12 -13.49
C VAL A 132 -12.21 -2.61 -12.43
N ALA A 133 -10.94 -2.74 -12.79
CA ALA A 133 -9.89 -3.11 -11.85
C ALA A 133 -8.97 -1.93 -11.53
N LEU A 134 -8.63 -1.77 -10.25
CA LEU A 134 -7.62 -0.82 -9.77
C LEU A 134 -6.45 -1.64 -9.23
N ILE A 135 -5.27 -1.46 -9.81
CA ILE A 135 -4.08 -2.26 -9.51
C ILE A 135 -3.00 -1.36 -8.94
N LEU A 136 -2.60 -1.61 -7.70
CA LEU A 136 -1.49 -0.90 -7.06
C LEU A 136 -0.19 -1.61 -7.40
N ASP A 137 0.63 -1.02 -8.28
CA ASP A 137 1.95 -1.54 -8.60
C ASP A 137 2.93 -1.18 -7.48
N CYS A 138 3.39 -2.18 -6.72
CA CYS A 138 4.33 -1.97 -5.62
C CYS A 138 5.79 -2.34 -5.97
N ASP A 139 6.16 -2.46 -7.26
CA ASP A 139 7.52 -2.77 -7.70
C ASP A 139 8.54 -1.61 -7.57
N PHE A 140 8.39 -0.79 -6.53
CA PHE A 140 9.09 0.48 -6.34
C PHE A 140 9.90 0.57 -5.04
N GLU A 141 10.12 -0.56 -4.35
CA GLU A 141 10.76 -0.58 -3.03
C GLU A 141 12.15 0.09 -3.00
N GLU A 142 12.94 -0.10 -4.06
CA GLU A 142 14.27 0.49 -4.22
C GLU A 142 14.27 2.03 -4.26
N TYR A 143 13.17 2.64 -4.70
CA TYR A 143 13.02 4.09 -4.79
C TYR A 143 12.48 4.72 -3.51
N MET A 144 12.09 3.94 -2.50
CA MET A 144 11.46 4.44 -1.27
C MET A 144 12.33 4.23 -0.03
N ARG A 145 12.33 5.23 0.83
CA ARG A 145 12.87 5.13 2.20
C ARG A 145 11.96 4.28 3.07
N GLU A 146 12.49 3.74 4.16
CA GLU A 146 11.72 2.99 5.17
C GLU A 146 10.45 3.74 5.61
N ASN A 147 10.57 5.05 5.89
CA ASN A 147 9.42 5.88 6.26
C ASN A 147 8.43 6.13 5.11
N GLU A 148 8.87 6.04 3.85
CA GLU A 148 8.01 6.18 2.67
C GLU A 148 7.23 4.87 2.40
N LEU A 149 7.86 3.70 2.65
CA LEU A 149 7.22 2.39 2.67
C LEU A 149 6.18 2.25 3.80
N ILE A 150 6.45 2.87 4.96
CA ILE A 150 5.48 3.00 6.07
C ILE A 150 4.21 3.71 5.58
N SER A 151 4.35 4.89 4.96
CA SER A 151 3.24 5.65 4.38
C SER A 151 2.52 4.87 3.26
N LEU A 152 3.25 4.09 2.44
CA LEU A 152 2.65 3.25 1.39
C LEU A 152 1.74 2.17 1.96
N ALA A 153 2.18 1.39 2.96
CA ALA A 153 1.37 0.34 3.56
C ALA A 153 0.07 0.89 4.17
N SER A 154 0.15 2.08 4.79
CA SER A 154 -1.00 2.79 5.35
C SER A 154 -1.91 3.37 4.25
N GLN A 155 -1.37 3.78 3.09
CA GLN A 155 -2.16 4.13 1.91
C GLN A 155 -2.86 2.91 1.27
N VAL A 156 -2.18 1.76 1.13
CA VAL A 156 -2.78 0.50 0.62
C VAL A 156 -3.96 0.07 1.52
N THR A 157 -3.78 0.13 2.83
CA THR A 157 -4.84 -0.14 3.82
C THR A 157 -6.04 0.81 3.67
N ARG A 158 -5.79 2.08 3.33
CA ARG A 158 -6.84 3.04 2.99
C ARG A 158 -7.53 2.69 1.66
N CYS A 159 -6.80 2.34 0.60
CA CYS A 159 -7.37 1.93 -0.69
C CYS A 159 -8.37 0.77 -0.54
N TYR A 160 -8.00 -0.27 0.22
CA TYR A 160 -8.92 -1.38 0.55
C TYR A 160 -10.16 -0.88 1.30
N SER A 161 -9.96 -0.02 2.30
CA SER A 161 -11.05 0.51 3.12
C SER A 161 -12.03 1.38 2.33
N ASP A 162 -11.54 2.18 1.40
CA ASP A 162 -12.36 3.10 0.61
C ASP A 162 -13.13 2.34 -0.48
N ASN A 163 -12.49 1.39 -1.17
CA ASN A 163 -13.20 0.48 -2.08
C ASN A 163 -14.26 -0.36 -1.34
N ARG A 164 -13.93 -0.92 -0.17
CA ARG A 164 -14.87 -1.76 0.60
C ARG A 164 -16.07 -0.98 1.14
N ARG A 165 -15.97 0.35 1.30
CA ARG A 165 -17.04 1.25 1.79
C ARG A 165 -17.78 2.00 0.69
N SER A 166 -17.24 2.05 -0.54
CA SER A 166 -17.91 2.69 -1.67
C SER A 166 -19.23 2.00 -2.04
N PRO A 167 -20.28 2.76 -2.38
CA PRO A 167 -21.47 2.26 -3.09
C PRO A 167 -21.15 1.59 -4.44
N VAL A 168 -20.00 1.91 -5.06
CA VAL A 168 -19.53 1.31 -6.32
C VAL A 168 -18.13 0.73 -6.14
N GLN A 169 -18.01 -0.59 -6.20
CA GLN A 169 -16.78 -1.32 -5.87
C GLN A 169 -16.03 -1.79 -7.12
N THR A 170 -14.73 -1.54 -7.17
CA THR A 170 -13.83 -2.08 -8.19
C THR A 170 -13.23 -3.41 -7.73
N HIS A 171 -12.64 -4.17 -8.66
CA HIS A 171 -11.72 -5.25 -8.27
C HIS A 171 -10.38 -4.63 -7.89
N LEU A 172 -10.00 -4.71 -6.61
CA LEU A 172 -8.75 -4.13 -6.12
C LEU A 172 -7.63 -5.17 -6.12
N TYR A 173 -6.47 -4.79 -6.64
CA TYR A 173 -5.25 -5.59 -6.66
C TYR A 173 -4.08 -4.83 -6.06
N ILE A 174 -3.17 -5.56 -5.43
CA ILE A 174 -1.82 -5.12 -5.09
C ILE A 174 -0.88 -6.09 -5.79
N SER A 175 -0.11 -5.62 -6.77
CA SER A 175 0.87 -6.44 -7.51
C SER A 175 2.28 -6.18 -7.00
N SER A 176 3.21 -7.08 -7.33
CA SER A 176 4.57 -7.08 -6.78
C SER A 176 4.59 -7.09 -5.25
N TYR A 177 3.64 -7.78 -4.62
CA TYR A 177 3.49 -7.87 -3.16
C TYR A 177 4.56 -8.79 -2.53
N LYS A 178 5.76 -8.24 -2.40
CA LYS A 178 6.97 -8.90 -1.90
C LYS A 178 7.77 -7.97 -0.97
N GLY A 179 8.95 -8.42 -0.55
CA GLY A 179 9.93 -7.60 0.17
C GLY A 179 9.41 -6.98 1.48
N LYS A 180 9.94 -5.78 1.80
CA LYS A 180 9.67 -5.03 3.04
C LYS A 180 8.21 -4.61 3.17
N LEU A 181 7.50 -4.39 2.05
CA LEU A 181 6.08 -4.05 2.08
C LEU A 181 5.27 -5.23 2.64
N ARG A 182 5.52 -6.45 2.12
CA ARG A 182 4.91 -7.68 2.62
C ARG A 182 5.31 -7.97 4.06
N GLU A 183 6.61 -7.88 4.38
CA GLU A 183 7.12 -8.06 5.75
C GLU A 183 6.41 -7.14 6.75
N ARG A 184 6.24 -5.85 6.43
CA ARG A 184 5.52 -4.89 7.28
C ARG A 184 4.03 -5.25 7.45
N PHE A 185 3.40 -5.75 6.41
CA PHE A 185 1.99 -6.15 6.42
C PHE A 185 1.73 -7.43 7.24
N GLU A 186 2.69 -8.36 7.26
CA GLU A 186 2.65 -9.58 8.07
C GLU A 186 3.02 -9.28 9.54
N THR A 187 4.09 -8.49 9.78
CA THR A 187 4.60 -8.19 11.14
C THR A 187 3.85 -7.03 11.82
N THR A 188 4.10 -5.79 11.41
CA THR A 188 3.64 -4.57 12.11
C THR A 188 2.13 -4.41 12.01
N LEU A 189 1.55 -4.77 10.86
CA LEU A 189 0.10 -4.77 10.63
C LEU A 189 -0.54 -6.15 10.91
N LYS A 190 0.17 -7.03 11.65
CA LYS A 190 -0.34 -8.26 12.29
C LYS A 190 -1.20 -9.14 11.38
N SER A 191 -0.77 -9.31 10.12
CA SER A 191 -1.48 -10.05 9.06
C SER A 191 -2.97 -9.72 8.91
N GLN A 192 -3.43 -8.50 9.26
CA GLN A 192 -4.85 -8.13 9.13
C GLN A 192 -5.35 -8.20 7.68
N HIS A 193 -4.43 -8.00 6.72
CA HIS A 193 -4.68 -8.11 5.28
C HIS A 193 -5.15 -9.51 4.84
N VAL A 194 -4.78 -10.58 5.56
CA VAL A 194 -5.22 -11.96 5.27
C VAL A 194 -6.75 -12.13 5.42
N HIS A 195 -7.40 -11.25 6.17
CA HIS A 195 -8.84 -11.26 6.42
C HIS A 195 -9.63 -10.30 5.49
N TRP A 196 -8.94 -9.62 4.57
CA TRP A 196 -9.58 -8.69 3.62
C TRP A 196 -10.41 -9.44 2.58
N LYS A 197 -11.53 -8.87 2.15
CA LYS A 197 -12.49 -9.51 1.23
C LYS A 197 -12.68 -8.68 -0.04
N GLY A 198 -12.58 -9.34 -1.20
CA GLY A 198 -12.81 -8.70 -2.51
C GLY A 198 -11.60 -7.94 -3.06
N VAL A 199 -10.41 -8.20 -2.53
CA VAL A 199 -9.08 -7.71 -2.96
C VAL A 199 -8.15 -8.90 -3.14
N LYS A 200 -7.21 -8.85 -4.09
CA LYS A 200 -6.12 -9.84 -4.22
C LYS A 200 -4.76 -9.17 -4.04
N LEU A 201 -3.84 -9.89 -3.40
CA LEU A 201 -2.43 -9.52 -3.27
C LEU A 201 -1.63 -10.53 -4.10
N VAL A 202 -0.85 -10.05 -5.07
CA VAL A 202 -0.20 -10.83 -6.11
C VAL A 202 1.31 -10.59 -6.04
N GLU A 203 2.10 -11.66 -5.97
CA GLU A 203 3.56 -11.59 -5.87
C GLU A 203 4.23 -11.27 -7.23
N GLY A 204 3.60 -11.75 -8.31
CA GLY A 204 3.87 -11.36 -9.70
C GLY A 204 3.48 -9.91 -10.01
N ASP A 205 3.84 -9.44 -11.20
CA ASP A 205 3.77 -8.01 -11.52
C ASP A 205 2.37 -7.50 -11.91
N TYR A 206 2.26 -6.22 -12.26
CA TYR A 206 0.98 -5.57 -12.56
C TYR A 206 0.32 -6.08 -13.84
N VAL A 207 1.05 -6.70 -14.77
CA VAL A 207 0.49 -7.36 -15.97
C VAL A 207 -0.09 -8.72 -15.59
N GLU A 208 0.62 -9.49 -14.74
CA GLU A 208 0.06 -10.74 -14.20
C GLU A 208 -1.20 -10.51 -13.36
N ALA A 209 -1.21 -9.45 -12.55
CA ALA A 209 -2.39 -9.02 -11.82
C ALA A 209 -3.51 -8.53 -12.75
N ALA A 210 -3.20 -7.81 -13.84
CA ALA A 210 -4.18 -7.38 -14.83
C ALA A 210 -4.81 -8.56 -15.60
N ARG A 211 -4.06 -9.63 -15.86
CA ARG A 211 -4.55 -10.85 -16.50
C ARG A 211 -5.58 -11.58 -15.62
N ASP A 212 -5.25 -11.80 -14.35
CA ASP A 212 -6.16 -12.40 -13.36
C ASP A 212 -7.37 -11.50 -13.07
N ALA A 213 -7.17 -10.17 -13.02
CA ALA A 213 -8.25 -9.19 -12.92
C ALA A 213 -9.20 -9.21 -14.13
N ALA A 214 -8.66 -9.31 -15.36
CA ALA A 214 -9.46 -9.42 -16.57
C ALA A 214 -10.24 -10.74 -16.64
N GLU A 215 -9.68 -11.84 -16.11
CA GLU A 215 -10.43 -13.09 -15.95
C GLU A 215 -11.56 -12.94 -14.91
N ALA A 216 -11.25 -12.35 -13.75
CA ALA A 216 -12.25 -12.09 -12.71
C ALA A 216 -13.40 -11.19 -13.20
N MET A 217 -13.12 -10.19 -14.04
CA MET A 217 -14.11 -9.30 -14.66
C MET A 217 -14.98 -10.01 -15.72
N ARG A 218 -14.46 -11.04 -16.41
CA ARG A 218 -15.25 -11.89 -17.33
C ARG A 218 -16.06 -12.98 -16.60
N GLY A 219 -15.75 -13.28 -15.35
CA GLY A 219 -16.42 -14.31 -14.56
C GLY A 219 -17.81 -13.91 -14.03
N PRO A 220 -18.58 -14.85 -13.44
CA PRO A 220 -19.94 -14.59 -12.92
C PRO A 220 -20.00 -13.61 -11.74
N HIS A 221 -18.85 -13.22 -11.18
CA HIS A 221 -18.71 -12.20 -10.13
C HIS A 221 -17.96 -10.94 -10.63
N GLY A 222 -17.90 -10.77 -11.96
CA GLY A 222 -17.18 -9.67 -12.63
C GLY A 222 -17.76 -8.28 -12.39
N GLY A 223 -19.04 -8.19 -12.00
CA GLY A 223 -19.73 -6.94 -11.74
C GLY A 223 -20.65 -6.50 -12.88
N GLU A 224 -21.36 -5.40 -12.66
CA GLU A 224 -22.35 -4.83 -13.58
C GLU A 224 -21.81 -3.57 -14.25
N VAL A 225 -22.10 -3.38 -15.55
CA VAL A 225 -21.78 -2.15 -16.27
C VAL A 225 -22.84 -1.10 -15.95
N ILE A 226 -22.60 -0.33 -14.88
CA ILE A 226 -23.43 0.82 -14.47
C ILE A 226 -23.41 1.93 -15.53
N ASP A 227 -24.39 2.84 -15.47
CA ASP A 227 -24.62 3.83 -16.54
C ASP A 227 -23.42 4.74 -16.81
N VAL A 228 -22.64 5.15 -15.80
CA VAL A 228 -21.43 5.98 -16.01
C VAL A 228 -20.28 5.25 -16.72
N LEU A 229 -20.35 3.92 -16.84
CA LEU A 229 -19.41 3.11 -17.65
C LEU A 229 -19.94 2.79 -19.05
N LYS A 230 -21.20 3.15 -19.36
CA LYS A 230 -21.76 3.09 -20.71
C LYS A 230 -21.32 4.35 -21.44
N GLY A 231 -20.17 4.29 -22.11
CA GLY A 231 -19.59 5.44 -22.80
C GLY A 231 -20.45 5.94 -23.97
N ASP A 232 -20.35 7.24 -24.26
CA ASP A 232 -20.95 7.85 -25.46
C ASP A 232 -20.52 7.12 -26.73
N ASP A 233 -21.48 6.77 -27.59
CA ASP A 233 -21.28 6.02 -28.85
C ASP A 233 -20.25 6.69 -29.78
N GLY A 234 -18.99 6.24 -29.68
CA GLY A 234 -17.88 6.64 -30.57
C GLY A 234 -16.87 7.64 -30.00
N LYS A 235 -17.02 8.17 -28.78
CA LYS A 235 -15.96 9.00 -28.16
C LYS A 235 -14.87 8.12 -27.51
N PRO A 236 -13.57 8.37 -27.71
CA PRO A 236 -12.52 7.69 -26.94
C PRO A 236 -12.61 8.06 -25.45
N ALA A 237 -12.08 7.20 -24.57
CA ALA A 237 -12.01 7.49 -23.13
C ALA A 237 -10.74 8.25 -22.70
N LEU A 238 -9.72 8.22 -23.56
CA LEU A 238 -8.46 8.94 -23.41
C LEU A 238 -8.38 10.00 -24.52
N ARG A 239 -7.96 11.21 -24.19
CA ARG A 239 -7.79 12.34 -25.11
C ARG A 239 -6.35 12.86 -25.02
N ARG A 240 -5.61 12.90 -26.14
CA ARG A 240 -4.30 13.56 -26.16
C ARG A 240 -4.48 15.05 -25.86
N ASP A 241 -3.75 15.56 -24.89
CA ASP A 241 -3.82 16.95 -24.46
C ASP A 241 -2.76 17.77 -25.20
N GLU A 242 -3.19 18.42 -26.27
CA GLU A 242 -2.36 19.30 -27.12
C GLU A 242 -1.99 20.63 -26.42
N THR A 243 -2.49 20.90 -25.22
CA THR A 243 -2.44 22.24 -24.59
C THR A 243 -1.66 22.33 -23.29
N ASP A 244 -1.28 21.19 -22.69
CA ASP A 244 -0.59 21.19 -21.39
C ASP A 244 0.92 21.45 -21.56
N PRO A 245 1.47 22.53 -20.97
CA PRO A 245 2.91 22.84 -21.01
C PRO A 245 3.72 21.93 -20.05
N THR A 246 3.39 20.63 -20.00
CA THR A 246 4.23 19.60 -19.40
C THR A 246 5.61 19.68 -20.06
N PRO A 247 6.72 19.77 -19.30
CA PRO A 247 8.02 20.08 -19.88
C PRO A 247 8.40 19.14 -21.04
N GLN A 248 8.47 19.70 -22.24
CA GLN A 248 8.93 19.01 -23.45
C GLN A 248 10.44 18.77 -23.33
N ALA A 249 10.78 17.64 -22.70
CA ALA A 249 12.14 17.17 -22.57
C ALA A 249 12.54 16.44 -23.87
N GLU A 250 13.29 17.14 -24.72
CA GLU A 250 13.75 16.68 -26.04
C GLU A 250 12.57 16.57 -27.06
N PRO A 251 12.72 16.06 -28.31
CA PRO A 251 11.73 16.27 -29.38
C PRO A 251 10.40 15.56 -29.12
N GLU A 252 9.37 15.89 -29.91
CA GLU A 252 8.00 15.36 -29.75
C GLU A 252 8.00 13.88 -29.37
N PRO A 253 7.47 13.51 -28.18
CA PRO A 253 7.59 12.15 -27.68
C PRO A 253 6.92 11.21 -28.67
N GLU A 254 7.69 10.22 -29.13
CA GLU A 254 7.26 9.24 -30.13
C GLU A 254 5.86 8.71 -29.78
N PRO A 255 4.96 8.56 -30.78
CA PRO A 255 3.57 8.20 -30.55
C PRO A 255 3.48 7.00 -29.62
N GLU A 256 2.54 7.01 -28.67
CA GLU A 256 2.49 5.94 -27.67
C GLU A 256 2.43 4.58 -28.37
N PRO A 257 3.37 3.67 -28.06
CA PRO A 257 3.43 2.38 -28.73
C PRO A 257 2.10 1.66 -28.53
N GLU A 258 1.43 1.32 -29.63
CA GLU A 258 0.19 0.54 -29.51
C GLU A 258 0.51 -0.85 -28.93
N PRO A 259 -0.23 -1.32 -27.92
CA PRO A 259 -0.03 -2.64 -27.33
C PRO A 259 -0.20 -3.74 -28.38
N THR A 260 0.94 -4.33 -28.76
CA THR A 260 1.05 -5.44 -29.73
C THR A 260 0.35 -6.70 -29.23
N GLU A 261 0.36 -6.92 -27.92
CA GLU A 261 -0.24 -8.06 -27.24
C GLU A 261 -1.67 -7.74 -26.78
N GLU A 262 -2.60 -8.66 -27.00
CA GLU A 262 -4.03 -8.39 -26.80
C GLU A 262 -4.41 -8.19 -25.32
N GLU A 263 -3.68 -8.81 -24.39
CA GLU A 263 -3.93 -8.61 -22.96
C GLU A 263 -3.54 -7.20 -22.48
N LEU A 264 -2.48 -6.62 -23.05
CA LEU A 264 -2.02 -5.25 -22.76
C LEU A 264 -3.01 -4.18 -23.23
N LYS A 265 -3.84 -4.45 -24.25
CA LYS A 265 -4.92 -3.54 -24.71
C LYS A 265 -5.90 -3.20 -23.57
N SER A 266 -6.11 -4.14 -22.64
CA SER A 266 -6.99 -3.97 -21.47
C SER A 266 -6.36 -3.13 -20.34
N ILE A 267 -5.12 -2.67 -20.48
CA ILE A 267 -4.35 -1.98 -19.43
C ILE A 267 -4.20 -0.49 -19.75
N VAL A 268 -4.34 0.35 -18.73
CA VAL A 268 -3.99 1.78 -18.76
C VAL A 268 -3.18 2.13 -17.52
N TYR A 269 -1.94 2.60 -17.70
CA TYR A 269 -1.10 3.03 -16.57
C TYR A 269 -1.33 4.52 -16.26
N LEU A 270 -1.70 4.83 -15.02
CA LEU A 270 -1.93 6.21 -14.58
C LEU A 270 -0.63 6.90 -14.11
N SER A 271 -0.21 7.96 -14.81
CA SER A 271 0.95 8.79 -14.46
C SER A 271 0.68 10.26 -14.81
N ALA A 272 1.16 11.18 -13.97
CA ALA A 272 0.89 12.62 -14.14
C ALA A 272 1.59 13.23 -15.37
N GLU A 273 2.64 12.58 -15.86
CA GLU A 273 3.47 12.97 -17.01
C GLU A 273 2.94 12.44 -18.36
N SER A 274 1.81 11.73 -18.36
CA SER A 274 1.20 11.22 -19.60
C SER A 274 0.73 12.36 -20.51
N PRO A 275 0.90 12.24 -21.85
CA PRO A 275 0.30 13.18 -22.80
C PRO A 275 -1.22 13.01 -22.95
N ASN A 276 -1.82 11.93 -22.43
CA ASN A 276 -3.25 11.64 -22.58
C ASN A 276 -4.03 11.95 -21.30
N THR A 277 -5.06 12.78 -21.37
CA THR A 277 -6.04 12.96 -20.29
C THR A 277 -7.07 11.82 -20.29
N LEU A 278 -7.42 11.31 -19.11
CA LEU A 278 -8.48 10.34 -18.89
C LEU A 278 -9.84 11.03 -18.75
N ASP A 279 -10.65 11.01 -19.82
CA ASP A 279 -11.98 11.66 -19.84
C ASP A 279 -13.06 10.82 -19.12
N ARG A 280 -12.96 9.48 -19.17
CA ARG A 280 -13.85 8.55 -18.43
C ARG A 280 -13.13 7.25 -18.06
N LEU A 281 -13.75 6.45 -17.19
CA LEU A 281 -13.36 5.05 -17.01
C LEU A 281 -14.05 4.14 -18.04
N GLU A 282 -13.37 3.07 -18.44
CA GLU A 282 -13.83 2.07 -19.40
C GLU A 282 -14.16 0.74 -18.67
N PRO A 283 -15.25 0.04 -19.03
CA PRO A 283 -15.52 -1.29 -18.50
C PRO A 283 -14.50 -2.32 -19.01
N ASN A 284 -14.31 -3.40 -18.27
CA ASN A 284 -13.33 -4.47 -18.48
C ASN A 284 -11.86 -3.99 -18.57
N THR A 285 -11.55 -2.83 -17.99
CA THR A 285 -10.22 -2.19 -18.08
C THR A 285 -9.50 -2.19 -16.74
N ASN A 286 -8.19 -2.41 -16.81
CA ASN A 286 -7.26 -2.49 -15.69
C ASN A 286 -6.47 -1.18 -15.57
N TYR A 287 -6.77 -0.38 -14.55
CA TYR A 287 -6.07 0.88 -14.29
C TYR A 287 -4.96 0.65 -13.27
N ILE A 288 -3.71 0.81 -13.72
CA ILE A 288 -2.53 0.66 -12.89
C ILE A 288 -2.19 2.00 -12.22
N ILE A 289 -1.91 1.96 -10.92
CA ILE A 289 -1.58 3.12 -10.10
C ILE A 289 -0.24 2.83 -9.43
N GLY A 290 0.73 3.74 -9.56
CA GLY A 290 2.01 3.63 -8.87
C GLY A 290 1.84 3.60 -7.35
N GLY A 291 2.22 2.48 -6.73
CA GLY A 291 2.43 2.32 -5.29
C GLY A 291 3.78 2.92 -4.88
N LEU A 292 3.96 4.21 -5.14
CA LEU A 292 5.20 4.96 -4.96
C LEU A 292 4.95 6.17 -4.04
N VAL A 293 5.76 6.33 -3.00
CA VAL A 293 5.70 7.48 -2.08
C VAL A 293 7.04 8.20 -2.05
N ASP A 294 7.34 8.92 -3.12
CA ASP A 294 8.65 9.56 -3.35
C ASP A 294 8.63 11.10 -3.21
N ARG A 295 7.42 11.67 -3.08
CA ARG A 295 7.11 13.12 -3.14
C ARG A 295 7.31 13.78 -4.53
N ASN A 296 7.22 13.01 -5.62
CA ASN A 296 7.59 13.36 -7.00
C ASN A 296 9.08 13.77 -7.16
N ARG A 297 9.94 12.92 -6.63
CA ARG A 297 11.39 12.87 -6.79
C ARG A 297 11.74 12.13 -8.09
N GLU A 298 11.13 10.96 -8.30
CA GLU A 298 11.37 10.05 -9.43
C GLU A 298 10.47 10.40 -10.63
N LYS A 299 10.52 11.65 -11.08
CA LYS A 299 9.62 12.22 -12.09
C LYS A 299 9.46 11.32 -13.32
N GLY A 300 8.21 11.01 -13.68
CA GLY A 300 7.88 10.18 -14.83
C GLY A 300 8.37 8.72 -14.78
N LEU A 301 8.78 8.19 -13.62
CA LEU A 301 9.23 6.79 -13.49
C LEU A 301 8.15 5.79 -13.92
N CYS A 302 6.91 6.00 -13.47
CA CYS A 302 5.74 5.21 -13.88
C CYS A 302 5.50 5.29 -15.40
N HIS A 303 5.48 6.51 -15.95
CA HIS A 303 5.31 6.77 -17.38
C HIS A 303 6.36 6.09 -18.26
N ARG A 304 7.65 6.10 -17.85
CA ARG A 304 8.72 5.39 -18.56
C ARG A 304 8.51 3.87 -18.53
N ARG A 305 8.34 3.27 -17.34
CA ARG A 305 8.12 1.82 -17.18
C ARG A 305 6.88 1.32 -17.96
N ALA A 306 5.86 2.14 -18.16
CA ALA A 306 4.70 1.80 -18.98
C ALA A 306 4.99 1.87 -20.49
N ARG A 307 5.63 2.95 -20.98
CA ARG A 307 6.03 3.07 -22.40
C ARG A 307 7.03 1.99 -22.82
N GLU A 308 7.99 1.67 -21.95
CA GLU A 308 8.98 0.58 -22.13
C GLU A 308 8.33 -0.80 -22.34
N ARG A 309 7.06 -0.98 -21.93
CA ARG A 309 6.28 -2.21 -22.13
C ARG A 309 5.16 -2.11 -23.18
N GLY A 310 5.06 -1.01 -23.93
CA GLY A 310 4.00 -0.87 -24.93
C GLY A 310 2.60 -0.58 -24.35
N ILE A 311 2.50 -0.06 -23.12
CA ILE A 311 1.23 0.09 -22.40
C ILE A 311 0.70 1.52 -22.49
N ARG A 312 -0.59 1.67 -22.83
CA ARG A 312 -1.32 2.95 -22.88
C ARG A 312 -1.15 3.71 -21.56
N THR A 313 -0.83 5.00 -21.60
CA THR A 313 -0.74 5.83 -20.38
C THR A 313 -1.83 6.90 -20.33
N ALA A 314 -2.21 7.32 -19.12
CA ALA A 314 -3.11 8.48 -18.94
C ALA A 314 -2.83 9.28 -17.65
N LYS A 315 -3.12 10.58 -17.66
CA LYS A 315 -3.19 11.47 -16.50
C LYS A 315 -4.64 11.72 -16.11
N LEU A 316 -4.91 11.97 -14.83
CA LEU A 316 -6.22 12.46 -14.38
C LEU A 316 -6.42 13.93 -14.83
N PRO A 317 -7.65 14.38 -15.16
CA PRO A 317 -7.96 15.73 -15.67
C PRO A 317 -7.84 16.88 -14.64
N ILE A 318 -6.96 16.76 -13.65
CA ILE A 318 -6.88 17.66 -12.47
C ILE A 318 -6.77 19.14 -12.88
N GLY A 319 -5.96 19.45 -13.90
CA GLY A 319 -5.72 20.84 -14.36
C GLY A 319 -6.87 21.48 -15.15
N GLU A 320 -7.87 20.69 -15.55
CA GLU A 320 -9.08 21.19 -16.20
C GLU A 320 -10.08 21.69 -15.15
N TYR A 321 -10.21 20.95 -14.04
CA TYR A 321 -11.23 21.22 -13.00
C TYR A 321 -10.72 22.06 -11.82
N LEU A 322 -9.46 21.91 -11.38
CA LEU A 322 -8.94 22.58 -10.18
C LEU A 322 -7.83 23.60 -10.48
N GLN A 323 -7.99 24.83 -10.01
CA GLN A 323 -6.96 25.87 -10.05
C GLN A 323 -5.98 25.75 -8.86
N MET A 324 -5.19 24.67 -8.84
CA MET A 324 -4.23 24.40 -7.76
C MET A 324 -2.95 25.23 -7.89
N ALA A 325 -2.56 25.92 -6.81
CA ALA A 325 -1.24 26.55 -6.65
C ALA A 325 -0.12 25.55 -6.25
N SER A 326 -0.38 24.24 -6.33
CA SER A 326 0.53 23.17 -5.89
C SER A 326 0.60 22.02 -6.89
N ARG A 327 1.56 21.10 -6.70
CA ARG A 327 1.85 20.01 -7.64
C ARG A 327 0.61 19.19 -8.01
N ARG A 328 0.48 18.83 -9.30
CA ARG A 328 -0.59 17.98 -9.82
C ARG A 328 -0.45 16.49 -9.45
N VAL A 329 0.65 16.09 -8.80
CA VAL A 329 0.89 14.69 -8.38
C VAL A 329 0.21 14.40 -7.05
N LEU A 330 -0.72 13.44 -7.08
CA LEU A 330 -1.49 12.95 -5.94
C LEU A 330 -0.82 11.74 -5.29
N ALA A 331 -1.27 11.38 -4.09
CA ALA A 331 -0.87 10.13 -3.43
C ALA A 331 -1.74 8.96 -3.91
N THR A 332 -1.20 7.75 -3.91
CA THR A 332 -1.84 6.50 -4.37
C THR A 332 -3.26 6.32 -3.80
N ASN A 333 -3.47 6.59 -2.50
CA ASN A 333 -4.81 6.49 -1.90
C ASN A 333 -5.81 7.48 -2.50
N HIS A 334 -5.39 8.70 -2.82
CA HIS A 334 -6.28 9.73 -3.35
C HIS A 334 -6.66 9.43 -4.80
N VAL A 335 -5.78 8.79 -5.59
CA VAL A 335 -6.11 8.32 -6.95
C VAL A 335 -7.22 7.27 -6.88
N VAL A 336 -7.09 6.25 -6.01
CA VAL A 336 -8.15 5.24 -5.80
C VAL A 336 -9.45 5.89 -5.32
N GLU A 337 -9.39 6.77 -4.32
CA GLU A 337 -10.56 7.44 -3.75
C GLU A 337 -11.27 8.34 -4.78
N ILE A 338 -10.53 9.05 -5.64
CA ILE A 338 -11.09 9.84 -6.75
C ILE A 338 -11.74 8.95 -7.81
N MET A 339 -11.14 7.82 -8.17
CA MET A 339 -11.72 6.91 -9.18
C MET A 339 -13.01 6.25 -8.67
N LEU A 340 -13.06 5.88 -7.39
CA LEU A 340 -14.28 5.42 -6.74
C LEU A 340 -15.35 6.53 -6.71
N LYS A 341 -14.97 7.77 -6.38
CA LYS A 341 -15.90 8.91 -6.42
C LYS A 341 -16.35 9.27 -7.83
N TRP A 342 -15.54 9.06 -8.86
CA TRP A 342 -15.98 9.22 -10.24
C TRP A 342 -17.01 8.16 -10.63
N LEU A 343 -16.80 6.89 -10.23
CA LEU A 343 -17.78 5.81 -10.42
C LEU A 343 -19.10 6.05 -9.68
N GLU A 344 -19.08 6.74 -8.54
CA GLU A 344 -20.29 7.16 -7.81
C GLU A 344 -21.02 8.36 -8.44
N LEU A 345 -20.32 9.26 -9.15
CA LEU A 345 -20.81 10.61 -9.46
C LEU A 345 -20.84 10.98 -10.96
N GLY A 346 -20.14 10.23 -11.83
CA GLY A 346 -19.99 10.52 -13.27
C GLY A 346 -19.25 11.83 -13.58
N ASP A 347 -18.58 12.44 -12.60
CA ASP A 347 -18.10 13.82 -12.67
C ASP A 347 -16.74 13.98 -11.97
N TRP A 348 -15.70 14.31 -12.74
CA TRP A 348 -14.35 14.52 -12.22
C TRP A 348 -14.26 15.72 -11.27
N GLY A 349 -14.94 16.83 -11.57
CA GLY A 349 -14.93 18.03 -10.74
C GLY A 349 -15.51 17.76 -9.34
N LYS A 350 -16.63 17.04 -9.27
CA LYS A 350 -17.21 16.59 -7.99
C LYS A 350 -16.29 15.59 -7.27
N ALA A 351 -15.76 14.60 -7.99
CA ALA A 351 -14.86 13.59 -7.41
C ALA A 351 -13.58 14.22 -6.83
N PHE A 352 -12.99 15.20 -7.51
CA PHE A 352 -11.84 15.95 -6.99
C PHE A 352 -12.20 16.78 -5.75
N LEU A 353 -13.37 17.43 -5.70
CA LEU A 353 -13.81 18.24 -4.55
C LEU A 353 -14.11 17.43 -3.28
N GLU A 354 -14.62 16.21 -3.41
CA GLU A 354 -14.85 15.30 -2.28
C GLU A 354 -13.53 14.84 -1.65
N VAL A 355 -12.51 14.55 -2.47
CA VAL A 355 -11.26 13.91 -2.01
C VAL A 355 -10.15 14.91 -1.68
N ILE A 356 -9.98 15.98 -2.46
CA ILE A 356 -8.87 16.93 -2.30
C ILE A 356 -9.30 18.03 -1.31
N PRO A 357 -8.74 18.08 -0.07
CA PRO A 357 -9.27 18.97 0.96
C PRO A 357 -9.10 20.44 0.57
N LYS A 358 -10.17 21.24 0.71
CA LYS A 358 -10.26 22.66 0.28
C LYS A 358 -9.02 23.51 0.60
N ARG A 359 -8.33 23.24 1.73
CA ARG A 359 -7.06 23.88 2.13
C ARG A 359 -5.87 23.68 1.17
N LYS A 360 -5.98 22.84 0.13
CA LYS A 360 -4.99 22.67 -0.95
C LYS A 360 -5.33 23.49 -2.22
N GLY A 361 -6.28 24.43 -2.14
CA GLY A 361 -6.64 25.32 -3.25
C GLY A 361 -7.64 24.72 -4.24
N GLY A 362 -8.53 23.84 -3.77
CA GLY A 362 -9.56 23.20 -4.59
C GLY A 362 -10.72 24.13 -4.92
N VAL A 363 -10.50 25.08 -5.83
CA VAL A 363 -11.54 25.93 -6.44
C VAL A 363 -11.82 25.46 -7.86
N LEU A 364 -13.10 25.35 -8.23
CA LEU A 364 -13.50 24.97 -9.59
C LEU A 364 -13.20 26.08 -10.58
N LYS A 365 -12.56 25.71 -11.69
CA LYS A 365 -12.25 26.60 -12.81
C LYS A 365 -13.52 27.00 -13.58
N GLY A 366 -14.22 28.02 -13.08
CA GLY A 366 -15.43 28.56 -13.72
C GLY A 366 -16.31 29.45 -12.84
N THR A 367 -16.21 29.34 -11.51
CA THR A 367 -16.96 30.23 -10.59
C THR A 367 -16.20 31.53 -10.37
N ALA A 368 -16.56 32.57 -11.14
CA ALA A 368 -15.94 33.89 -11.05
C ALA A 368 -16.43 34.69 -9.82
N THR A 369 -15.72 34.54 -8.70
CA THR A 369 -15.77 35.49 -7.56
C THR A 369 -14.36 35.98 -7.25
N SER A 370 -14.11 37.26 -7.47
CA SER A 370 -12.78 37.86 -7.45
C SER A 370 -12.40 38.43 -6.08
N GLU A 371 -11.68 37.65 -5.26
CA GLU A 371 -10.87 38.19 -4.16
C GLU A 371 -9.46 37.58 -4.22
N ALA A 372 -8.47 38.40 -4.59
CA ALA A 372 -7.07 38.01 -4.65
C ALA A 372 -6.39 38.28 -3.29
N GLY A 373 -6.44 37.30 -2.39
CA GLY A 373 -5.67 37.33 -1.15
C GLY A 373 -4.23 36.87 -1.39
N ASP A 374 -3.27 37.80 -1.31
CA ASP A 374 -1.85 37.45 -1.25
C ASP A 374 -1.55 36.71 0.06
N ALA A 375 -0.93 35.54 -0.05
CA ALA A 375 -0.57 34.67 1.07
C ALA A 375 0.67 33.85 0.69
N SER A 376 1.85 34.36 1.07
CA SER A 376 3.11 33.61 0.99
C SER A 376 3.10 32.44 1.98
N ILE A 377 2.85 31.22 1.47
CA ILE A 377 2.84 29.99 2.27
C ILE A 377 4.17 29.26 2.08
N ALA A 378 5.00 29.24 3.12
CA ALA A 378 6.21 28.44 3.18
C ALA A 378 5.90 26.93 3.24
N ASP A 379 6.82 26.10 2.74
CA ASP A 379 6.68 24.64 2.71
C ASP A 379 6.39 24.01 4.08
N ALA A 380 5.12 23.65 4.28
CA ALA A 380 4.65 23.00 5.48
C ALA A 380 4.96 21.49 5.43
N ASP A 381 6.08 21.13 6.06
CA ASP A 381 6.58 19.77 6.35
C ASP A 381 5.50 18.71 6.63
N ASP A 382 5.03 18.05 5.57
CA ASP A 382 4.06 16.93 5.59
C ASP A 382 4.77 15.60 5.97
N SER A 383 5.55 15.62 7.06
CA SER A 383 6.11 14.44 7.73
C SER A 383 5.54 14.22 9.14
N ARG A 384 4.88 15.23 9.73
CA ARG A 384 4.45 15.23 11.14
C ARG A 384 3.11 14.52 11.40
N PHE A 385 2.62 13.72 10.46
CA PHE A 385 1.33 13.02 10.57
C PHE A 385 1.38 11.49 10.39
N ASP A 386 2.43 10.94 9.76
CA ASP A 386 2.47 9.50 9.44
C ASP A 386 2.67 8.63 10.69
N GLU A 387 3.63 8.93 11.58
CA GLU A 387 3.90 8.09 12.76
C GLU A 387 2.77 8.11 13.82
N GLU A 388 1.83 9.08 13.76
CA GLU A 388 0.62 9.03 14.60
C GLU A 388 -0.55 8.27 13.94
N ALA A 389 -0.57 8.16 12.61
CA ALA A 389 -1.68 7.56 11.87
C ALA A 389 -1.75 6.04 11.98
N ASP A 390 -0.60 5.35 12.05
CA ASP A 390 -0.50 3.88 12.08
C ASP A 390 -1.37 3.23 13.18
N GLU A 391 -1.42 3.79 14.38
CA GLU A 391 -2.24 3.26 15.48
C GLU A 391 -3.72 3.71 15.45
N ASP A 392 -4.07 4.70 14.62
CA ASP A 392 -5.44 5.21 14.49
C ASP A 392 -6.19 4.57 13.30
N ILE A 393 -5.47 4.04 12.30
CA ILE A 393 -6.03 3.23 11.19
C ILE A 393 -6.58 1.90 11.75
N ASP A 394 -5.76 1.18 12.53
CA ASP A 394 -6.06 -0.14 13.15
C ASP A 394 -7.32 -0.11 14.06
N ALA A 395 -7.76 1.07 14.48
CA ALA A 395 -8.86 1.26 15.44
C ALA A 395 -10.13 1.93 14.88
N ARG A 396 -10.13 2.34 13.60
CA ARG A 396 -11.26 3.03 12.92
C ARG A 396 -11.77 2.33 11.66
N HIS A 397 -10.95 1.51 11.00
CA HIS A 397 -11.28 0.85 9.74
C HIS A 397 -11.63 -0.64 9.91
N THR A 398 -11.28 -1.22 11.06
CA THR A 398 -11.51 -2.60 11.49
C THR A 398 -12.93 -2.84 12.01
N LEU A 399 -13.94 -2.69 11.14
CA LEU A 399 -15.25 -3.31 11.36
C LEU A 399 -15.26 -4.75 10.83
N THR A 400 -14.39 -5.58 11.40
CA THR A 400 -14.54 -7.03 11.38
C THR A 400 -15.59 -7.39 12.44
N GLU A 401 -16.80 -7.76 12.00
CA GLU A 401 -17.82 -8.28 12.91
C GLU A 401 -17.31 -9.55 13.59
N GLY A 402 -17.55 -9.65 14.90
CA GLY A 402 -16.95 -10.68 15.75
C GLY A 402 -17.48 -12.08 15.44
N VAL A 403 -16.80 -12.80 14.55
CA VAL A 403 -16.97 -14.25 14.39
C VAL A 403 -16.54 -14.91 15.70
N GLN A 404 -17.51 -15.47 16.44
CA GLN A 404 -17.21 -16.31 17.59
C GLN A 404 -16.43 -17.54 17.11
N PRO A 405 -15.37 -17.98 17.81
CA PRO A 405 -14.67 -19.21 17.46
C PRO A 405 -15.65 -20.37 17.58
N ALA A 406 -15.71 -21.22 16.55
CA ALA A 406 -16.55 -22.40 16.57
C ALA A 406 -16.06 -23.34 17.69
N MET A 407 -16.97 -23.77 18.57
CA MET A 407 -16.66 -24.80 19.56
C MET A 407 -16.36 -26.12 18.84
N GLU A 408 -15.25 -26.75 19.20
CA GLU A 408 -14.92 -28.09 18.69
C GLU A 408 -15.98 -29.12 19.12
N PRO A 409 -16.34 -30.08 18.25
CA PRO A 409 -17.27 -31.13 18.61
C PRO A 409 -16.63 -32.07 19.64
N ALA A 410 -17.23 -32.16 20.84
CA ALA A 410 -16.74 -33.03 21.90
C ALA A 410 -16.76 -34.51 21.48
N ASN A 411 -15.66 -35.22 21.72
CA ASN A 411 -15.53 -36.65 21.40
C ASN A 411 -16.61 -37.49 22.11
N GLY A 412 -17.41 -38.21 21.33
CA GLY A 412 -18.45 -39.11 21.83
C GLY A 412 -17.87 -40.40 22.41
N ALA A 413 -17.65 -40.43 23.73
CA ALA A 413 -17.35 -41.68 24.44
C ALA A 413 -18.62 -42.56 24.57
N GLY A 414 -18.59 -43.77 24.01
CA GLY A 414 -19.74 -44.67 23.99
C GLY A 414 -20.09 -45.28 25.35
N GLY A 415 -21.24 -44.92 25.92
CA GLY A 415 -21.80 -45.52 27.12
C GLY A 415 -22.89 -46.55 26.81
N VAL A 416 -22.54 -47.84 26.80
CA VAL A 416 -23.50 -48.93 26.54
C VAL A 416 -24.46 -49.11 27.72
N GLN A 417 -25.75 -48.86 27.50
CA GLN A 417 -26.81 -49.27 28.42
C GLN A 417 -27.59 -50.46 27.86
N LYS A 418 -27.69 -51.52 28.67
CA LYS A 418 -28.53 -52.70 28.37
C LYS A 418 -29.99 -52.36 28.66
N THR A 419 -30.89 -52.66 27.73
CA THR A 419 -32.32 -52.82 28.00
C THR A 419 -32.75 -54.24 27.61
N THR A 420 -33.69 -54.80 28.36
CA THR A 420 -34.09 -56.22 28.30
C THR A 420 -35.21 -56.46 27.29
N ALA A 421 -35.23 -57.64 26.68
CA ALA A 421 -36.24 -58.03 25.70
C ALA A 421 -37.47 -58.69 26.33
N THR A 422 -38.65 -58.17 25.97
CA THR A 422 -39.98 -58.79 25.90
C THR A 422 -40.85 -57.88 24.99
N ASP A 423 -41.92 -58.29 24.32
CA ASP A 423 -42.33 -59.54 23.65
C ASP A 423 -43.57 -59.16 22.77
N SER A 424 -44.18 -60.11 22.04
CA SER A 424 -45.54 -60.00 21.46
C SER A 424 -45.78 -59.04 20.26
N TRP A 425 -45.45 -59.53 19.06
CA TRP A 425 -46.32 -59.71 17.87
C TRP A 425 -47.15 -58.56 17.21
N PRO A 426 -47.47 -58.67 15.89
CA PRO A 426 -47.98 -57.53 15.09
C PRO A 426 -49.44 -57.66 14.60
N ILE A 427 -50.09 -56.52 14.34
CA ILE A 427 -51.33 -56.44 13.52
C ILE A 427 -51.22 -55.29 12.50
N LYS A 428 -51.70 -55.54 11.27
CA LYS A 428 -51.87 -54.55 10.19
C LYS A 428 -53.35 -54.17 10.01
N LYS A 429 -53.57 -53.09 9.25
CA LYS A 429 -54.82 -52.47 8.75
C LYS A 429 -55.27 -51.25 9.58
N SER A 430 -55.86 -50.22 8.97
CA SER A 430 -56.23 -50.08 7.54
C SER A 430 -55.77 -48.75 6.94
#